data_AF-A0AAU6A2V7-F1
#
_entry.id   AF-A0AAU6A2V7-F1
#
_cell.length_a   1.000
_cell.length_b   1.000
_cell.length_c   1.000
_cell.angle_alpha   90.00
_cell.angle_beta   90.00
_cell.angle_gamma   90.00
#
_symmetry.space_group_name_H-M   'P 1'
#
loop_
_entity.id
_entity.type
_entity.pdbx_description
1 polymer ?
#
loop_
_entity_poly.entity_id
_entity_poly.type
_entity_poly.pdbx_seq_one_letter_code
_entity_poly.pdbx_strand_id
1 'polypeptide(L)' 'MRATTTMESPVDLPLPLDWPKPKPHCGVCGALARQRAEAAAARDYSKVSDCNIEIREHASPHSRRRP' A
#
# COMPACT_ATOMS: atom_id res chain seq x y z
N MET A 1 -7.16 37.33 -22.79
CA MET A 1 -5.70 37.55 -22.66
C MET A 1 -5.22 36.63 -21.55
N ARG A 2 -4.29 35.71 -21.82
CA ARG A 2 -3.72 34.83 -20.78
C ARG A 2 -2.65 35.62 -20.04
N ALA A 3 -2.73 35.68 -18.71
CA ALA A 3 -1.70 36.29 -17.89
C ALA A 3 -0.45 35.39 -17.90
N THR A 4 0.69 35.96 -18.29
CA THR A 4 1.98 35.26 -18.30
C THR A 4 2.52 35.23 -16.86
N THR A 5 2.41 34.08 -16.19
CA THR A 5 3.02 33.86 -14.87
C THR A 5 4.31 33.07 -15.04
N THR A 6 5.38 33.47 -14.32
CA THR A 6 6.67 32.74 -14.28
C THR A 6 6.54 31.31 -13.75
N MET A 7 5.51 31.04 -12.92
CA MET A 7 5.32 29.73 -12.32
C MET A 7 4.64 28.77 -13.29
N GLU A 8 5.19 27.56 -13.39
CA GLU A 8 4.57 26.44 -14.08
C GLU A 8 3.30 25.99 -13.35
N SER A 9 2.38 25.36 -14.09
CA SER A 9 1.14 24.86 -13.50
C SER A 9 1.43 23.75 -12.47
N PRO A 10 0.62 23.62 -11.40
CA PRO A 10 0.77 22.53 -10.45
C PRO A 10 0.74 21.16 -11.14
N VAL A 11 1.57 20.23 -10.67
CA VAL A 11 1.53 18.84 -11.12
C VAL A 11 0.35 18.13 -10.46
N ASP A 12 -0.49 17.48 -11.26
CA ASP A 12 -1.55 16.63 -10.77
C ASP A 12 -0.98 15.26 -10.34
N LEU A 13 -1.14 14.93 -9.05
CA LEU A 13 -0.79 13.63 -8.50
C LEU A 13 -2.05 12.77 -8.35
N PRO A 14 -2.01 11.47 -8.72
CA PRO A 14 -3.12 10.57 -8.45
C PRO A 14 -3.30 10.36 -6.94
N LEU A 15 -4.53 10.03 -6.53
CA LEU A 15 -4.80 9.65 -5.15
C LEU A 15 -3.97 8.42 -4.74
N PRO A 16 -3.49 8.36 -3.49
CA PRO A 16 -2.84 7.17 -2.97
C PRO A 16 -3.72 5.93 -3.10
N LEU A 17 -3.11 4.80 -3.42
CA LEU A 17 -3.81 3.52 -3.46
C LEU A 17 -4.31 3.11 -2.08
N ASP A 18 -5.44 2.41 -2.07
CA ASP A 18 -5.96 1.78 -0.87
C ASP A 18 -4.95 0.83 -0.22
N TRP A 19 -5.15 0.62 1.07
CA TRP A 19 -4.34 -0.33 1.83
C TRP A 19 -4.57 -1.76 1.32
N PRO A 20 -3.49 -2.52 1.15
CA PRO A 20 -3.58 -3.86 0.61
C PRO A 20 -4.32 -4.78 1.60
N LYS A 21 -5.22 -5.58 1.03
CA LYS A 21 -6.00 -6.57 1.78
C LYS A 21 -5.24 -7.89 1.82
N PRO A 22 -5.01 -8.49 3.01
CA PRO A 22 -4.41 -9.82 3.10
C PRO A 22 -5.32 -10.86 2.42
N LYS A 23 -4.72 -11.83 1.71
CA LYS A 23 -5.49 -12.92 1.10
C LYS A 23 -6.04 -13.85 2.20
N PRO A 24 -7.34 -14.17 2.20
CA PRO A 24 -7.91 -15.16 3.12
C PRO A 24 -7.20 -16.51 2.99
N HIS A 25 -7.03 -17.21 4.11
CA HIS A 25 -6.41 -18.56 4.19
C HIS A 25 -4.93 -18.63 3.78
N CYS A 26 -4.25 -17.49 3.59
CA CYS A 26 -2.81 -17.46 3.44
C CYS A 26 -2.13 -17.17 4.79
N GLY A 27 -1.33 -18.12 5.29
CA GLY A 27 -0.61 -17.95 6.56
C GLY A 27 0.35 -16.76 6.56
N VAL A 28 1.02 -16.49 5.45
CA VAL A 28 1.94 -15.34 5.30
C VAL A 28 1.17 -14.02 5.37
N CYS A 29 0.09 -13.87 4.59
CA CYS A 29 -0.75 -12.68 4.65
C CYS A 29 -1.36 -12.46 6.04
N GLY A 30 -1.78 -13.54 6.71
CA GLY A 30 -2.30 -13.46 8.08
C GLY A 30 -1.24 -12.99 9.08
N ALA A 31 -0.02 -13.51 8.99
CA ALA A 31 1.09 -13.08 9.83
C ALA A 31 1.46 -11.60 9.60
N LEU A 32 1.55 -11.16 8.34
CA LEU A 32 1.80 -9.76 7.99
C LEU A 32 0.68 -8.83 8.46
N ALA A 33 -0.59 -9.26 8.38
CA ALA A 33 -1.71 -8.48 8.88
C ALA A 33 -1.65 -8.28 10.40
N ARG A 34 -1.23 -9.30 11.15
CA ARG A 34 -1.00 -9.20 12.59
C ARG A 34 0.16 -8.25 12.92
N GLN A 35 1.30 -8.40 12.25
CA GLN A 35 2.45 -7.51 12.42
C GLN A 35 2.10 -6.05 12.11
N ARG A 36 1.29 -5.81 11.08
CA ARG A 36 0.78 -4.48 10.73
C ARG A 36 -0.08 -3.89 11.84
N ALA A 37 -0.95 -4.69 12.45
CA ALA A 37 -1.81 -4.24 13.56
C ALA A 37 -0.98 -3.90 14.81
N GLU A 38 0.01 -4.74 15.15
CA GLU A 38 0.94 -4.50 16.26
C GLU A 38 1.77 -3.21 16.03
N ALA A 39 2.29 -3.01 14.82
CA ALA A 39 3.02 -1.80 14.47
C ALA A 39 2.14 -0.53 14.52
N ALA A 40 0.90 -0.63 14.06
CA ALA A 40 -0.06 0.47 14.16
C ALA A 40 -0.38 0.83 15.62
N ALA A 41 -0.55 -0.17 16.49
CA ALA A 41 -0.73 0.03 17.92
C ALA A 41 0.49 0.72 18.58
N ALA A 42 1.69 0.38 18.12
CA ALA A 42 2.94 1.02 18.54
C ALA A 42 3.20 2.40 17.89
N ARG A 43 2.34 2.86 16.97
CA ARG A 43 2.52 4.06 16.13
C ARG A 43 3.79 4.04 15.26
N ASP A 44 4.29 2.86 14.96
CA ASP A 44 5.41 2.64 14.03
C ASP A 44 4.86 2.56 12.59
N TYR A 45 4.62 3.72 12.00
CA TYR A 45 4.06 3.80 10.65
C TYR A 45 5.05 3.41 9.55
N SER A 46 6.35 3.42 9.84
CA SER A 46 7.36 2.89 8.92
C SER A 46 7.14 1.40 8.72
N LYS A 47 7.06 0.64 9.82
CA LYS A 47 6.85 -0.80 9.77
C LYS A 47 5.47 -1.19 9.24
N VAL A 48 4.46 -0.35 9.47
CA VAL A 48 3.14 -0.52 8.85
C VAL A 48 3.21 -0.41 7.32
N SER A 49 3.99 0.54 6.80
CA SER A 49 4.22 0.69 5.36
C SER A 49 4.94 -0.52 4.78
N ASP A 50 5.98 -1.01 5.46
CA ASP A 50 6.71 -2.22 5.04
C ASP A 50 5.78 -3.43 4.95
N CYS A 51 4.94 -3.65 5.99
CA CYS A 51 3.95 -4.71 5.97
C CYS A 51 2.95 -4.58 4.81
N ASN A 52 2.57 -3.35 4.44
CA ASN A 52 1.69 -3.12 3.29
C ASN A 52 2.38 -3.48 1.97
N ILE A 53 3.65 -3.12 1.79
CA ILE A 53 4.42 -3.48 0.59
C ILE A 53 4.49 -5.01 0.48
N GLU A 54 4.89 -5.71 1.55
CA GLU A 54 5.00 -7.17 1.60
C GLU A 54 3.67 -7.88 1.29
N ILE A 55 2.55 -7.39 1.83
CA ILE A 55 1.23 -7.95 1.53
C ILE A 55 0.91 -7.78 0.04
N ARG A 56 1.25 -6.65 -0.57
CA ARG A 56 0.98 -6.37 -1.99
C ARG A 56 1.84 -7.24 -2.91
N GLU A 57 3.12 -7.39 -2.59
CA GLU A 57 4.03 -8.25 -3.35
C GLU A 57 3.62 -9.72 -3.23
N HIS A 58 3.29 -10.18 -2.03
CA HIS A 58 2.83 -11.55 -1.81
C HIS A 58 1.45 -11.83 -2.41
N ALA A 59 0.58 -10.81 -2.54
CA ALA A 59 -0.71 -10.93 -3.21
C ALA A 59 -0.58 -11.23 -4.71
N SER A 60 0.49 -10.78 -5.37
CA SER A 60 0.72 -11.00 -6.81
C SER A 60 0.77 -12.50 -7.21
N PRO A 61 1.54 -13.37 -6.52
CA PRO A 61 1.50 -14.82 -6.76
C PRO A 61 0.13 -15.48 -6.58
N HIS A 62 -0.73 -14.97 -5.69
CA HIS A 62 -2.08 -15.53 -5.50
C HIS A 62 -2.98 -15.37 -6.73
N SER A 63 -2.68 -14.41 -7.62
CA SER A 63 -3.43 -14.22 -8.88
C SER A 63 -3.05 -15.23 -9.97
N ARG A 64 -1.89 -15.91 -9.85
CA ARG A 64 -1.38 -16.84 -10.88
C ARG A 64 -1.72 -18.31 -10.62
N ARG A 65 -2.32 -18.67 -9.48
CA ARG A 65 -2.98 -19.97 -9.31
C ARG A 65 -4.33 -19.97 -10.02
N ARG A 66 -4.30 -20.09 -11.35
CA ARG A 66 -5.43 -20.60 -12.13
C ARG A 66 -5.43 -22.13 -12.01
N PRO A 67 -6.58 -22.81 -11.82
CA PRO A 67 -6.64 -24.27 -11.79
C PRO A 67 -6.13 -24.90 -13.09
#